data_AF-A0A355ASW9-F1
#
_entry.id   AF-A0A355ASW9-F1
#
_cell.length_a   1.000
_cell.length_b   1.000
_cell.length_c   1.000
_cell.angle_alpha   90.00
_cell.angle_beta   90.00
_cell.angle_gamma   90.00
#
_symmetry.space_group_name_H-M   'P 1'
#
loop_
_entity.id
_entity.type
_entity.pdbx_description
1 polymer ?
#
loop_
_entity_poly.entity_id
_entity_poly.type
_entity_poly.pdbx_seq_one_letter_code
_entity_poly.pdbx_strand_id
1 'polypeptide(L)' 'MSIVRDPDWLFQAFANLLANAIKCTPVGGIISARCTQLNDKTCFSVSDSGPGIDPAIRIECSKDSTVRN' A
#
# COMPACT_ATOMS: atom_id res chain seq x y z
N MET A 1 -12.32 3.38 -19.81
CA MET A 1 -12.97 2.69 -18.68
C MET A 1 -12.55 3.41 -17.42
N SER A 2 -13.32 4.40 -16.96
CA SER A 2 -13.01 5.20 -15.77
C SER A 2 -13.43 4.42 -14.54
N ILE A 3 -12.51 4.21 -13.60
CA ILE A 3 -12.87 3.65 -12.31
C ILE A 3 -13.58 4.76 -11.53
N VAL A 4 -14.89 4.62 -11.32
CA VAL A 4 -15.64 5.46 -10.37
C VAL A 4 -15.44 4.82 -9.01
N ARG A 5 -14.27 5.06 -8.41
CA ARG A 5 -13.98 4.77 -7.02
C ARG A 5 -13.73 6.09 -6.34
N ASP A 6 -14.28 6.25 -5.14
CA ASP A 6 -14.13 7.45 -4.33
C ASP A 6 -12.62 7.81 -4.23
N PRO A 7 -12.19 8.94 -4.81
CA PRO A 7 -10.79 9.36 -4.79
C PRO A 7 -10.19 9.33 -3.38
N ASP A 8 -11.02 9.57 -2.37
CA ASP A 8 -10.63 9.60 -0.96
C ASP A 8 -10.22 8.21 -0.46
N TRP A 9 -10.91 7.14 -0.90
CA TRP A 9 -10.56 5.77 -0.52
C TRP A 9 -9.27 5.32 -1.18
N LEU A 10 -9.04 5.74 -2.43
CA LEU A 10 -7.80 5.45 -3.13
C LEU A 10 -6.63 6.19 -2.47
N PHE A 11 -6.82 7.46 -2.12
CA PHE A 11 -5.85 8.24 -1.37
C PHE A 11 -5.53 7.59 -0.02
N GLN A 12 -6.55 7.16 0.74
CA GLN A 12 -6.37 6.48 2.02
C GLN A 12 -5.58 5.18 1.87
N ALA A 13 -5.87 4.38 0.84
CA ALA A 13 -5.12 3.15 0.58
C ALA A 13 -3.63 3.44 0.31
N PHE A 14 -3.31 4.48 -0.48
CA PHE A 14 -1.94 4.89 -0.71
C PHE A 14 -1.25 5.42 0.54
N ALA A 15 -1.94 6.25 1.31
CA ALA A 15 -1.43 6.79 2.57
C ALA A 15 -1.08 5.66 3.54
N ASN A 16 -1.94 4.63 3.64
CA ASN A 16 -1.69 3.46 4.48
C ASN A 16 -0.44 2.68 4.03
N LEU A 17 -0.30 2.43 2.73
CA LEU A 17 0.86 1.72 2.19
C LEU A 17 2.16 2.50 2.41
N LEU A 18 2.15 3.81 2.19
CA LEU A 18 3.31 4.67 2.41
C LEU A 18 3.68 4.78 3.89
N ALA A 19 2.68 4.91 4.78
CA ALA A 19 2.91 4.93 6.23
C ALA A 19 3.57 3.63 6.70
N ASN A 20 3.12 2.48 6.18
CA ASN A 20 3.73 1.19 6.46
C ASN A 20 5.18 1.12 5.96
N ALA A 21 5.44 1.56 4.72
CA ALA A 21 6.79 1.61 4.16
C ALA A 21 7.72 2.48 5.02
N ILE A 22 7.29 3.68 5.42
CA ILE A 22 8.08 4.59 6.28
C ILE A 22 8.38 3.95 7.63
N LYS A 23 7.38 3.29 8.25
CA LYS A 23 7.55 2.63 9.56
C LYS A 23 8.52 1.45 9.49
N CYS A 24 8.55 0.72 8.38
CA CYS A 24 9.35 -0.50 8.23
C CYS A 24 10.75 -0.25 7.64
N THR A 25 10.98 0.92 7.03
CA THR A 25 12.28 1.24 6.42
C THR A 25 13.28 1.74 7.47
N PRO A 26 14.44 1.10 7.64
CA PRO A 26 15.48 1.59 8.54
C PRO A 26 16.11 2.90 8.04
N VAL A 27 16.81 3.62 8.91
CA VAL A 27 17.53 4.86 8.55
C VAL A 27 18.49 4.59 7.39
N GLY A 28 18.41 5.40 6.34
CA GLY A 28 19.20 5.24 5.11
C GLY A 28 18.61 4.26 4.09
N GLY A 29 17.46 3.65 4.38
CA GLY A 29 16.73 2.81 3.43
C GLY A 29 15.98 3.61 2.37
N ILE A 30 15.44 2.90 1.39
CA ILE A 30 14.80 3.47 0.20
C ILE A 30 13.36 3.00 0.13
N ILE A 31 12.46 3.95 -0.13
CA ILE A 31 11.06 3.69 -0.47
C ILE A 31 10.84 4.11 -1.92
N SER A 32 10.23 3.23 -2.71
CA SER A 32 9.93 3.43 -4.12
C SER A 32 8.43 3.27 -4.34
N ALA A 33 7.79 4.29 -4.92
CA ALA A 33 6.42 4.22 -5.39
C ALA A 33 6.40 4.19 -6.92
N ARG A 34 5.58 3.33 -7.51
CA ARG A 34 5.44 3.20 -8.96
C ARG A 34 3.98 3.06 -9.35
N CYS A 35 3.61 3.70 -10.46
CA CYS A 35 2.36 3.47 -11.16
C CYS A 35 2.69 2.95 -12.56
N THR A 36 2.16 1.79 -12.92
CA THR A 36 2.30 1.20 -14.25
C THR A 36 0.94 0.83 -14.80
N GLN A 37 0.77 1.00 -16.11
CA GLN A 37 -0.38 0.42 -16.80
C GLN A 37 0.00 -1.00 -17.21
N LEU A 38 -0.75 -2.00 -16.73
CA LEU A 38 -0.61 -3.40 -17.12
C LEU A 38 -1.92 -3.84 -17.78
N ASN A 39 -1.88 -4.02 -19.10
CA ASN A 39 -3.07 -4.25 -19.92
C ASN A 39 -4.13 -3.15 -19.71
N ASP A 40 -5.34 -3.54 -19.33
CA ASP A 40 -6.49 -2.69 -19.04
C ASP A 40 -6.52 -2.20 -17.58
N LYS A 41 -5.51 -2.53 -16.76
CA LYS A 41 -5.46 -2.18 -15.34
C LYS A 41 -4.33 -1.21 -15.02
N THR A 42 -4.62 -0.25 -14.15
CA THR A 42 -3.60 0.58 -13.52
C THR A 42 -3.11 -0.12 -12.26
N CYS A 43 -1.82 -0.43 -12.21
CA CYS A 43 -1.16 -1.08 -11.09
C CYS A 43 -0.31 -0.06 -10.34
N PHE A 44 -0.54 0.04 -9.04
CA PHE A 44 0.28 0.83 -8.14
C PHE A 44 1.05 -0.10 -7.22
N SER A 45 2.34 0.20 -7.01
CA SER A 45 3.17 -0.52 -6.06
C SER A 45 3.97 0.45 -5.20
N VAL A 46 4.07 0.12 -3.92
CA VAL A 46 5.00 0.73 -2.97
C VAL A 46 5.93 -0.37 -2.50
N SER A 47 7.23 -0.15 -2.62
CA SER A 47 8.28 -1.08 -2.20
C SER A 47 9.24 -0.35 -1.27
N ASP A 48 9.64 -0.99 -0.20
CA ASP A 48 10.64 -0.50 0.74
C ASP A 48 11.83 -1.45 0.86
N SER A 49 12.95 -0.93 1.37
CA SER A 49 14.15 -1.71 1.69
C SER A 49 14.19 -2.15 3.16
N GLY A 50 13.04 -2.26 3.82
CA GLY A 50 12.92 -2.77 5.17
C GLY A 50 13.11 -4.29 5.25
N PRO A 51 13.06 -4.87 6.46
CA PRO A 51 13.24 -6.30 6.68
C PRO A 51 12.11 -7.18 6.12
N GLY A 52 11.05 -6.56 5.58
CA GLY A 52 9.85 -7.25 5.13
C GLY A 52 8.91 -7.66 6.27
N ILE A 53 7.88 -8.42 5.92
CA ILE A 53 6.93 -9.00 6.88
C ILE A 53 7.43 -10.40 7.25
N ASP A 54 7.47 -10.70 8.54
CA ASP A 54 7.78 -12.06 9.02
C ASP A 54 6.85 -13.07 8.32
N PRO A 55 7.39 -14.10 7.64
CA PRO A 55 6.58 -15.10 6.95
C PRO A 55 5.58 -15.83 7.88
N ALA A 56 5.83 -15.88 9.19
CA ALA A 56 4.90 -16.44 10.17
C ALA A 56 3.67 -15.54 10.45
N ILE A 57 3.74 -14.24 10.11
CA ILE A 57 2.68 -13.22 10.36
C ILE A 57 1.96 -12.85 9.04
N ARG A 58 1.97 -13.71 8.02
CA ARG A 58 1.40 -13.41 6.68
C ARG A 58 -0.13 -13.17 6.66
N ILE A 59 -0.88 -13.41 7.76
CA ILE A 59 -2.36 -13.53 7.72
C ILE A 59 -3.15 -12.28 8.20
N GLU A 60 -2.54 -11.22 8.77
CA GLU A 60 -3.32 -10.10 9.36
C GLU A 60 -3.27 -8.75 8.62
N CYS A 61 -3.14 -8.72 7.28
CA CYS A 61 -3.13 -7.45 6.54
C CYS A 61 -4.46 -7.05 5.89
N SER A 62 -5.61 -7.66 6.26
CA SER A 62 -6.91 -7.35 5.62
C SER A 62 -8.09 -7.01 6.53
N LYS A 63 -7.89 -6.81 7.84
CA LYS A 63 -9.01 -6.49 8.74
C LYS A 63 -8.76 -5.25 9.58
N ASP A 64 -9.12 -4.10 9.02
CA ASP A 64 -9.85 -3.11 9.81
C ASP A 64 -10.73 -2.23 8.91
N SER A 65 -11.70 -2.87 8.26
CA SER A 65 -12.87 -2.18 7.70
C SER A 65 -13.89 -1.96 8.81
N THR A 66 -13.51 -1.31 9.90
CA THR A 66 -14.50 -0.81 10.87
C THR A 66 -15.05 0.51 10.32
N VAL A 67 -16.08 0.39 9.48
CA VAL A 67 -17.05 1.45 9.23
C VAL A 67 -17.63 1.82 10.59
N ARG A 68 -17.17 2.92 11.18
CA ARG A 68 -17.89 3.57 12.28
C ARG A 68 -19.01 4.38 11.65
N ASN A 69 -20.24 4.08 12.09
CA ASN A 69 -21.50 4.74 11.76
C ASN A 69 -21.41 6.26 11.77
#